data_AF-A0A183DGZ0-F1
#
_entry.id   AF-A0A183DGZ0-F1
#
_cell.length_a   1.000
_cell.length_b   1.000
_cell.length_c   1.000
_cell.angle_alpha   90.00
_cell.angle_beta   90.00
_cell.angle_gamma   90.00
#
_symmetry.space_group_name_H-M   'P 1'
#
loop_
_entity.id
_entity.type
_entity.pdbx_description
1 polymer ?
#
loop_
_entity_poly.entity_id
_entity_poly.type
_entity_poly.pdbx_seq_one_letter_code
_entity_poly.pdbx_strand_id
1 'polypeptide(L)'
;MSALDTNSELTELGRILARLPIEPILGKTLVLATACGVGELLATIAAASSFSTPFIPRERMASKLSTQQRSFAGTRHSDHIALISVFNQFRKSYDEGPVTEKNFCDRYSLSSTGN
;
A
#
# COMPACT_ATOMS: atom_id res chain seq x y z
N MET A 1 -17.08 -4.22 -11.92
CA MET A 1 -16.99 -4.75 -10.54
C MET A 1 -17.48 -6.19 -10.39
N SER A 2 -18.45 -6.66 -11.20
CA SER A 2 -18.99 -8.04 -11.17
C SER A 2 -19.60 -8.44 -9.82
N ALA A 3 -19.94 -7.45 -8.98
CA ALA A 3 -20.64 -7.63 -7.72
C ALA A 3 -22.15 -7.84 -7.93
N LEU A 4 -22.68 -7.31 -9.03
CA LEU A 4 -24.06 -7.49 -9.48
C LEU A 4 -24.09 -8.27 -10.80
N ASP A 5 -25.13 -9.06 -11.00
CA ASP A 5 -25.44 -9.71 -12.26
C ASP A 5 -26.26 -8.81 -13.20
N THR A 6 -26.75 -9.36 -14.32
CA THR A 6 -27.55 -8.63 -15.31
C THR A 6 -28.92 -8.19 -14.79
N ASN A 7 -29.40 -8.81 -13.72
CA ASN A 7 -30.67 -8.51 -13.07
C ASN A 7 -30.49 -7.55 -11.88
N SER A 8 -29.27 -7.03 -11.66
CA SER A 8 -28.90 -6.21 -10.51
C SER A 8 -28.94 -6.96 -9.16
N GLU A 9 -28.88 -8.29 -9.18
CA GLU A 9 -28.81 -9.11 -7.98
C GLU A 9 -27.36 -9.35 -7.56
N LEU A 10 -27.12 -9.54 -6.25
CA LEU A 10 -25.77 -9.82 -5.74
C LEU A 10 -25.25 -11.15 -6.28
N THR A 11 -24.08 -11.11 -6.92
CA THR A 11 -23.29 -12.30 -7.24
C THR A 11 -22.69 -12.91 -5.97
N GLU A 12 -22.12 -14.11 -6.04
CA GLU A 12 -21.39 -14.69 -4.90
C GLU A 12 -20.22 -13.80 -4.45
N LEU A 13 -19.51 -13.21 -5.42
CA LEU A 13 -18.50 -12.20 -5.13
C LEU A 13 -19.14 -10.98 -4.44
N GLY A 14 -20.27 -10.49 -4.95
CA GLY A 14 -21.02 -9.38 -4.36
C GLY A 14 -21.42 -9.64 -2.91
N ARG A 15 -21.88 -10.86 -2.58
CA ARG A 15 -22.21 -11.28 -1.21
C ARG A 15 -21.01 -11.23 -0.27
N ILE A 16 -19.83 -11.65 -0.74
CA ILE A 16 -18.59 -11.54 0.05
C ILE A 16 -18.24 -10.06 0.27
N LEU A 17 -18.24 -9.26 -0.80
CA LEU A 17 -17.89 -7.85 -0.74
C LEU A 17 -18.82 -7.05 0.18
N ALA A 18 -20.11 -7.37 0.19
CA ALA A 18 -21.11 -6.72 1.05
C ALA A 18 -20.86 -6.94 2.56
N ARG A 19 -20.04 -7.92 2.93
CA ARG A 19 -19.67 -8.21 4.33
C ARG A 19 -18.34 -7.59 4.75
N LEU A 20 -17.59 -6.98 3.82
CA LEU A 20 -16.29 -6.38 4.10
C LEU A 20 -16.46 -4.87 4.39
N PRO A 21 -15.90 -4.35 5.51
CA PRO A 21 -16.01 -2.93 5.86
C PRO A 21 -14.95 -2.08 5.14
N ILE A 22 -14.78 -2.27 3.83
CA ILE A 22 -13.81 -1.55 2.99
C ILE A 22 -14.44 -1.28 1.61
N GLU A 23 -13.81 -0.40 0.83
CA GLU A 23 -14.27 -0.15 -0.54
C GLU A 23 -14.30 -1.45 -1.35
N PRO A 24 -15.36 -1.71 -2.13
CA PRO A 24 -15.49 -3.02 -2.76
C PRO A 24 -14.40 -3.29 -3.83
N ILE A 25 -13.70 -2.26 -4.34
CA ILE A 25 -12.55 -2.42 -5.25
C ILE A 25 -11.39 -3.08 -4.49
N LEU A 26 -11.10 -2.59 -3.27
CA LEU A 26 -10.09 -3.16 -2.38
C LEU A 26 -10.50 -4.56 -1.93
N GLY A 27 -11.77 -4.73 -1.54
CA GLY A 27 -12.33 -6.04 -1.19
C GLY A 27 -12.17 -7.08 -2.31
N LYS A 28 -12.49 -6.72 -3.56
CA LYS A 28 -12.33 -7.61 -4.70
C LYS A 28 -10.88 -7.97 -4.93
N THR A 29 -9.99 -6.99 -4.79
CA THR A 29 -8.55 -7.18 -4.95
C THR A 29 -8.01 -8.16 -3.91
N LEU A 30 -8.41 -8.02 -2.65
CA LEU A 30 -8.01 -8.92 -1.56
C LEU A 30 -8.55 -10.34 -1.73
N VAL A 31 -9.80 -10.49 -2.15
CA VAL A 31 -10.39 -11.82 -2.44
C VAL A 31 -9.59 -12.53 -3.53
N LEU A 32 -9.31 -11.85 -4.64
CA LEU A 32 -8.51 -12.41 -5.73
C LEU A 32 -7.07 -12.69 -5.31
N ALA A 33 -6.45 -11.77 -4.57
CA ALA A 33 -5.08 -11.92 -4.07
C ALA A 33 -4.92 -13.14 -3.16
N THR A 34 -5.91 -13.38 -2.31
CA THR A 34 -5.95 -14.55 -1.42
C THR A 34 -6.04 -15.84 -2.23
N ALA A 35 -6.91 -15.88 -3.25
CA ALA A 35 -7.01 -17.02 -4.16
C ALA A 35 -5.71 -17.29 -4.95
N CYS A 36 -4.94 -16.24 -5.25
CA CYS A 36 -3.64 -16.34 -5.93
C CYS A 36 -2.44 -16.55 -4.99
N GLY A 37 -2.65 -16.68 -3.68
CA GLY A 37 -1.57 -16.89 -2.71
C GLY A 37 -0.72 -15.66 -2.38
N VAL A 38 -1.18 -14.45 -2.74
CA VAL A 38 -0.49 -13.16 -2.51
C VAL A 38 -1.26 -12.23 -1.57
N GLY A 39 -2.11 -12.79 -0.71
CA GLY A 39 -3.00 -12.04 0.18
C GLY A 39 -2.29 -11.06 1.10
N GLU A 40 -1.17 -11.45 1.73
CA GLU A 40 -0.40 -10.58 2.65
C GLU A 40 0.17 -9.34 1.94
N LEU A 41 0.75 -9.56 0.76
CA LEU A 41 1.31 -8.49 -0.07
C LEU A 41 0.22 -7.48 -0.45
N LEU A 42 -0.93 -7.97 -0.89
CA LEU A 42 -2.03 -7.11 -1.30
C LEU A 42 -2.76 -6.47 -0.12
N ALA A 43 -2.78 -7.10 1.06
CA ALA A 43 -3.24 -6.46 2.29
C ALA A 43 -2.37 -5.25 2.65
N THR A 44 -1.05 -5.39 2.51
CA THR A 44 -0.10 -4.29 2.71
C THR A 44 -0.35 -3.15 1.70
N ILE A 45 -0.52 -3.47 0.41
CA ILE A 45 -0.83 -2.47 -0.62
C ILE A 45 -2.19 -1.81 -0.34
N ALA A 46 -3.21 -2.60 0.01
CA ALA A 46 -4.56 -2.09 0.27
C ALA A 46 -4.52 -1.09 1.42
N ALA A 47 -3.87 -1.44 2.54
CA ALA A 47 -3.66 -0.52 3.65
C ALA A 47 -2.91 0.74 3.20
N ALA A 48 -1.78 0.60 2.50
CA ALA A 48 -0.99 1.73 2.04
C ALA A 48 -1.72 2.62 1.01
N SER A 49 -2.69 2.08 0.29
CA SER A 49 -3.49 2.81 -0.70
C SER A 49 -4.73 3.47 -0.09
N SER A 50 -5.16 3.07 1.10
CA SER A 50 -6.26 3.67 1.83
C SER A 50 -5.88 4.96 2.57
N PHE A 51 -4.59 5.26 2.71
CA PHE A 51 -4.08 6.44 3.40
C PHE A 51 -3.16 7.27 2.48
N SER A 52 -2.75 8.44 2.98
CA SER A 52 -1.74 9.25 2.30
C SER A 52 -0.42 8.49 2.18
N THR A 53 0.30 8.76 1.09
CA THR A 53 1.62 8.17 0.85
C THR A 53 2.60 8.51 1.99
N PRO A 54 3.46 7.56 2.41
CA PRO A 54 4.43 7.81 3.47
C PRO A 54 5.55 8.76 3.03
N PHE A 55 5.69 9.03 1.73
CA PHE A 55 6.73 9.92 1.21
C PHE A 55 6.43 11.39 1.48
N ILE A 56 7.28 12.03 2.27
CA ILE A 56 7.24 13.46 2.54
C ILE A 56 8.17 14.17 1.54
N PRO A 57 7.69 15.17 0.78
CA PRO A 57 8.55 16.02 -0.03
C PRO A 57 9.53 16.80 0.86
N ARG A 58 10.82 16.80 0.50
CA ARG A 58 11.87 17.49 1.29
C ARG A 58 11.68 19.00 1.33
N GLU A 59 11.12 19.58 0.28
CA GLU A 59 10.75 20.99 0.22
C GLU A 59 9.23 21.09 0.29
N ARG A 60 8.72 21.94 1.18
CA ARG A 60 7.26 22.14 1.36
C ARG A 60 6.53 22.57 0.08
N MET A 61 7.25 23.10 -0.91
CA MET A 61 6.72 23.55 -2.21
C MET A 61 7.07 22.61 -3.37
N ALA A 62 7.86 21.55 -3.13
CA ALA A 62 8.20 20.59 -4.16
C ALA A 62 7.11 19.52 -4.27
N SER A 63 6.53 19.37 -5.46
CA SER A 63 5.57 18.29 -5.76
C SER A 63 6.26 16.97 -6.13
N LYS A 64 7.60 16.93 -6.18
CA LYS A 64 8.36 15.81 -6.74
C LYS A 64 9.10 15.05 -5.66
N LEU A 65 8.91 13.72 -5.68
CA LEU A 65 9.74 12.78 -4.94
C LEU A 65 11.21 12.88 -5.36
N SER A 66 12.11 12.77 -4.38
CA SER A 66 13.56 12.71 -4.61
C SER A 66 13.95 11.47 -5.40
N THR A 67 15.13 11.48 -6.04
CA THR A 67 15.67 10.31 -6.76
C THR A 67 15.77 9.07 -5.87
N GLN A 68 16.08 9.25 -4.58
CA GLN A 68 16.14 8.15 -3.61
C GLN A 68 14.76 7.59 -3.26
N GLN A 69 13.72 8.41 -3.23
CA GLN A 69 12.35 7.93 -3.04
C GLN A 69 11.83 7.22 -4.30
N ARG A 70 12.20 7.72 -5.49
CA ARG A 70 11.82 7.08 -6.76
C ARG A 70 12.50 5.72 -6.98
N SER A 71 13.69 5.51 -6.40
CA SER A 71 14.42 4.25 -6.57
C SER A 71 13.71 3.06 -5.94
N PHE A 72 12.77 3.26 -5.00
CA PHE A 72 11.95 2.18 -4.44
C PHE A 72 11.08 1.48 -5.51
N ALA A 73 10.73 2.15 -6.61
CA ALA A 73 10.03 1.53 -7.74
C ALA A 73 10.92 0.60 -8.59
N GLY A 74 12.25 0.67 -8.41
CA GLY A 74 13.24 -0.05 -9.22
C GLY A 74 13.02 0.17 -10.73
N THR A 75 13.10 -0.91 -11.50
CA THR A 75 12.82 -0.93 -12.95
C THR A 75 11.35 -1.22 -13.27
N ARG A 76 10.49 -1.39 -12.25
CA ARG A 76 9.08 -1.75 -12.42
C ARG A 76 8.19 -0.53 -12.66
N HIS A 77 8.69 0.67 -12.36
CA HIS A 77 7.96 1.93 -12.55
C HIS A 77 6.52 1.90 -11.98
N SER A 78 6.35 1.30 -10.79
CA SER A 78 5.06 1.11 -10.13
C SER A 78 5.06 1.67 -8.72
N ASP A 79 4.07 2.50 -8.41
CA ASP A 79 3.92 3.11 -7.09
C ASP A 79 3.58 2.06 -6.02
N HIS A 80 2.76 1.06 -6.34
CA HIS A 80 2.50 -0.05 -5.42
C HIS A 80 3.77 -0.86 -5.11
N ILE A 81 4.64 -1.07 -6.10
CA ILE A 81 5.95 -1.70 -5.87
C ILE A 81 6.84 -0.80 -5.02
N ALA A 82 6.84 0.51 -5.25
CA ALA A 82 7.58 1.45 -4.41
C ALA A 82 7.12 1.42 -2.95
N LEU A 83 5.80 1.36 -2.71
CA LEU A 83 5.22 1.24 -1.37
C LEU A 83 5.61 -0.07 -0.68
N ILE A 84 5.55 -1.20 -1.38
CA ILE A 84 6.01 -2.49 -0.83
C ILE A 84 7.50 -2.44 -0.50
N SER A 85 8.31 -1.93 -1.42
CA SER A 85 9.77 -1.85 -1.26
C SER A 85 10.15 -0.99 -0.06
N VAL A 86 9.49 0.16 0.12
CA VAL A 86 9.75 1.04 1.27
C VAL A 86 9.28 0.41 2.57
N PHE A 87 8.09 -0.21 2.58
CA PHE A 87 7.55 -0.89 3.77
C PHE A 87 8.44 -2.05 4.22
N ASN A 88 8.93 -2.88 3.29
CA ASN A 88 9.82 -3.99 3.62
C ASN A 88 11.17 -3.52 4.16
N GLN A 89 11.70 -2.40 3.67
CA GLN A 89 12.94 -1.83 4.21
C GLN A 89 12.72 -1.16 5.56
N PHE A 90 11.61 -0.42 5.71
CA PHE A 90 11.20 0.15 6.99
C PHE A 90 11.06 -0.92 8.07
N ARG A 91 10.37 -2.02 7.78
CA ARG A 91 10.17 -3.13 8.73
C ARG A 91 11.50 -3.74 9.20
N LYS A 92 12.48 -3.90 8.30
CA LYS A 92 13.84 -4.34 8.69
C LYS A 92 14.50 -3.34 9.63
N SER A 93 14.43 -2.04 9.32
CA SER A 93 14.99 -1.00 10.19
C SER A 93 14.27 -0.89 11.53
N TYR A 94 12.97 -1.15 11.56
CA TYR A 94 12.15 -1.23 12.77
C TYR A 94 12.59 -2.39 13.67
N ASP A 95 12.80 -3.58 13.09
CA ASP A 95 13.24 -4.78 13.82
C ASP A 95 14.66 -4.62 14.41
N GLU A 96 15.52 -3.80 13.78
CA GLU A 96 16.86 -3.46 14.28
C GLU A 96 16.86 -2.47 15.45
N GLY A 97 15.76 -1.73 15.64
CA GLY A 97 15.54 -0.85 16.78
C GLY A 97 15.29 0.62 16.43
N PRO A 98 14.90 1.42 17.45
CA PRO A 98 14.31 2.76 17.24
C PRO A 98 15.28 3.79 16.62
N VAL A 99 16.60 3.62 16.85
CA VAL A 99 17.60 4.52 16.25
C VAL A 99 17.72 4.26 14.75
N THR A 100 17.73 3.00 14.33
CA THR A 100 17.81 2.61 12.92
C THR A 100 16.53 3.00 12.19
N GLU A 101 15.37 2.75 12.79
CA GLU A 101 14.07 3.21 12.28
C GLU A 101 14.07 4.72 12.00
N LYS A 102 14.45 5.52 13.00
CA LYS A 102 14.50 6.98 12.86
C LYS A 102 15.45 7.41 11.75
N ASN A 103 16.66 6.83 11.72
CA ASN A 103 17.64 7.12 10.68
C ASN A 103 17.12 6.77 9.27
N PHE A 104 16.34 5.69 9.14
CA PHE A 104 15.72 5.29 7.88
C PHE A 104 14.66 6.31 7.44
N CYS A 105 13.74 6.69 8.34
CA CYS A 105 12.72 7.69 8.06
C CYS A 105 13.32 9.05 7.69
N ASP A 106 14.34 9.51 8.41
CA ASP A 106 15.03 10.78 8.14
C ASP A 106 15.73 10.75 6.77
N ARG A 107 16.43 9.64 6.46
CA ARG A 107 17.15 9.47 5.20
C ARG A 107 16.22 9.58 3.98
N TYR A 108 15.10 8.87 4.02
CA TYR A 108 14.16 8.78 2.90
C TYR A 108 13.00 9.76 2.98
N SER A 109 12.99 10.63 4.00
CA SER A 109 11.94 11.61 4.26
C SER A 109 10.56 10.92 4.28
N LEU A 110 10.40 10.00 5.23
CA LEU A 110 9.17 9.22 5.44
C LEU A 110 8.46 9.64 6.72
N SER A 111 7.13 9.57 6.73
CA SER A 111 6.35 9.66 7.97
C SER A 111 6.49 8.36 8.77
N SER A 112 6.94 8.43 10.03
CA SER A 112 6.94 7.26 10.94
C SER A 112 5.60 7.09 11.68
N THR A 113 4.74 8.12 11.69
CA THR A 113 3.40 8.08 12.26
C THR A 113 2.36 7.75 11.19
N GLY A 114 1.64 6.65 11.39
CA GLY A 114 0.32 6.45 10.80
C GLY A 114 -0.67 7.33 11.56
N ASN A 115 -0.95 8.51 11.03
CA ASN A 115 -2.09 9.33 11.45
C ASN A 115 -3.33 8.97 10.64
#